data_AF-A0A354HFU0-F1
#
_entry.id   AF-A0A354HFU0-F1
#
_cell.length_a   1.000
_cell.length_b   1.000
_cell.length_c   1.000
_cell.angle_alpha   90.00
_cell.angle_beta   90.00
_cell.angle_gamma   90.00
#
_symmetry.space_group_name_H-M   'P 1'
#
loop_
_entity.id
_entity.type
_entity.pdbx_description
1 polymer ?
#
loop_
_entity_poly.entity_id
_entity_poly.type
_entity_poly.pdbx_seq_one_letter_code
_entity_poly.pdbx_strand_id
1 'polypeptide(L)'
;MDIRKTAAAVIAASACLLSSCGNGSGNAPESTEAVQQEVPASVGEMRDMTTQEIVKDMGMGINLGNTFEATGGSGSTVQSFETMWGSPVVTQPLIQGYADAGFGVMRLPVAWSNLMAEDYTISPELLARVDEVTGWAVDSGLYVIMNIHWDGGWWEKFPTEKEECMKKYTRVWEQLSEYYGKYGDKLMFESLNEEGGWDSIWNRYSGTSGEDKEKSYALLNEINQKFVDIVRASGGNNEKRHLLIAGYGTDIDLTCDELFKMPEDPAGRCAVSVHYYTPSTLCILEKDASWGKARKVWGNEKDVAEMEGYMDKLKARFVDNGVPVIVGEYGCVAVKNKENDVVRRFNLCAAQMMYTRDICPVLWDIKGLFYDRYFFNMKDEEFMNGLKRIEAGEDVMSEELAAYEKQREEARAEKEAETGTGADAA
;
A
#
# COMPACT_ATOMS: atom_id res chain seq x y z
N MET A 1 -20.61 0.52 -7.65
CA MET A 1 -19.90 1.13 -8.80
C MET A 1 -18.59 1.68 -8.24
N ASP A 2 -17.51 1.01 -8.62
CA ASP A 2 -16.26 0.84 -7.86
C ASP A 2 -15.52 2.14 -7.50
N ILE A 3 -15.48 2.46 -6.21
CA ILE A 3 -14.56 3.47 -5.63
C ILE A 3 -13.14 2.89 -5.52
N ARG A 4 -13.01 1.56 -5.41
CA ARG A 4 -11.74 0.84 -5.18
C ARG A 4 -10.82 0.76 -6.40
N LYS A 5 -11.35 0.87 -7.62
CA LYS A 5 -10.56 0.68 -8.86
C LYS A 5 -9.85 1.93 -9.38
N THR A 6 -9.93 3.07 -8.67
CA THR A 6 -9.47 4.36 -9.21
C THR A 6 -8.07 4.79 -8.75
N ALA A 7 -7.48 4.14 -7.75
CA ALA A 7 -6.10 4.45 -7.34
C ALA A 7 -5.04 3.83 -8.28
N ALA A 8 -5.35 2.70 -8.95
CA ALA A 8 -4.40 1.97 -9.79
C ALA A 8 -4.57 2.15 -11.33
N ALA A 9 -5.44 3.05 -11.81
CA ALA A 9 -5.72 3.15 -13.25
C ALA A 9 -5.74 4.60 -13.78
N VAL A 10 -4.58 5.23 -13.92
CA VAL A 10 -4.41 6.37 -14.84
C VAL A 10 -4.05 5.82 -16.23
N ILE A 11 -5.08 5.69 -17.07
CA ILE A 11 -5.00 5.17 -18.44
C ILE A 11 -4.20 6.14 -19.34
N ALA A 12 -3.09 5.67 -19.92
CA ALA A 12 -2.45 6.28 -21.08
C ALA A 12 -2.81 5.46 -22.34
N ALA A 13 -3.70 6.01 -23.18
CA ALA A 13 -4.05 5.43 -24.46
C ALA A 13 -3.06 5.91 -25.54
N SER A 14 -2.42 5.00 -26.27
CA SER A 14 -1.80 5.28 -27.57
C SER A 14 -1.81 4.02 -28.43
N ALA A 15 -2.56 4.08 -29.52
CA ALA A 15 -2.70 3.02 -30.51
C ALA A 15 -1.61 3.14 -31.59
N CYS A 16 -0.85 2.07 -31.82
CA CYS A 16 -0.11 1.87 -33.07
C CYS A 16 -0.45 0.50 -33.65
N LEU A 17 -1.10 0.53 -34.82
CA LEU A 17 -1.27 -0.59 -35.74
C LEU A 17 0.10 -0.94 -36.34
N LEU A 18 0.44 -2.23 -36.43
CA LEU A 18 1.17 -2.82 -37.56
C LEU A 18 0.97 -4.35 -37.55
N SER A 19 0.87 -4.90 -38.76
CA SER A 19 0.33 -6.21 -39.10
C SER A 19 1.41 -7.29 -39.28
N SER A 20 1.10 -8.56 -38.94
CA SER A 20 1.38 -9.84 -39.68
C SER A 20 2.85 -10.16 -40.09
N CYS A 21 3.42 -11.36 -40.06
CA CYS A 21 3.04 -12.77 -39.87
C CYS A 21 4.36 -13.58 -39.66
N GLY A 22 4.32 -14.78 -39.08
CA GLY A 22 5.45 -15.72 -39.17
C GLY A 22 5.28 -17.02 -38.37
N ASN A 23 4.88 -18.08 -39.06
CA ASN A 23 4.74 -19.47 -38.59
C ASN A 23 6.12 -20.13 -38.34
N GLY A 24 6.23 -21.01 -37.33
CA GLY A 24 7.41 -21.87 -37.17
C GLY A 24 7.26 -22.90 -36.05
N SER A 25 7.04 -24.15 -36.45
CA SER A 25 6.87 -25.37 -35.64
C SER A 25 8.15 -25.90 -34.99
N GLY A 26 8.02 -26.60 -33.86
CA GLY A 26 8.75 -27.86 -33.64
C GLY A 26 9.49 -28.07 -32.32
N ASN A 27 9.06 -29.14 -31.63
CA ASN A 27 9.77 -30.04 -30.71
C ASN A 27 10.03 -29.67 -29.24
N ALA A 28 9.43 -30.50 -28.37
CA ALA A 28 9.86 -30.80 -27.01
C ALA A 28 11.20 -31.57 -26.98
N PRO A 29 11.92 -31.55 -25.85
CA PRO A 29 11.97 -32.79 -25.07
C PRO A 29 12.07 -32.65 -23.54
N GLU A 30 11.72 -33.77 -22.92
CA GLU A 30 12.26 -34.41 -21.70
C GLU A 30 12.15 -33.80 -20.30
N SER A 31 11.71 -34.69 -19.42
CA SER A 31 11.51 -34.61 -17.98
C SER A 31 12.80 -34.38 -17.20
N THR A 32 12.82 -33.33 -16.38
CA THR A 32 13.88 -33.09 -15.39
C THR A 32 13.46 -33.63 -14.02
N GLU A 33 14.35 -34.43 -13.44
CA GLU A 33 14.30 -34.92 -12.07
C GLU A 33 14.21 -33.77 -11.05
N ALA A 34 13.40 -33.94 -10.00
CA ALA A 34 13.22 -32.96 -8.95
C ALA A 34 14.50 -32.80 -8.12
N VAL A 35 15.14 -31.63 -8.24
CA VAL A 35 16.21 -31.19 -7.35
C VAL A 35 15.58 -30.86 -6.00
N GLN A 36 15.94 -31.59 -4.95
CA GLN A 36 15.67 -31.16 -3.58
C GLN A 36 16.52 -29.91 -3.31
N GLN A 37 15.85 -28.76 -3.23
CA GLN A 37 16.48 -27.46 -3.02
C GLN A 37 16.83 -27.34 -1.53
N GLU A 38 18.12 -27.25 -1.21
CA GLU A 38 18.57 -26.93 0.15
C GLU A 38 18.03 -25.54 0.55
N VAL A 39 17.51 -25.43 1.79
CA VAL A 39 17.03 -24.17 2.36
C VAL A 39 18.21 -23.18 2.39
N PRO A 40 18.09 -21.97 1.80
CA PRO A 40 19.16 -20.98 1.83
C PRO A 40 19.53 -20.62 3.28
N ALA A 41 20.82 -20.40 3.55
CA ALA A 41 21.28 -19.89 4.84
C ALA A 41 20.52 -18.59 5.20
N SER A 42 20.12 -18.46 6.47
CA SER A 42 19.32 -17.32 6.95
C SER A 42 20.07 -15.99 6.77
N VAL A 43 19.40 -15.01 6.19
CA VAL A 43 19.85 -13.62 6.11
C VAL A 43 19.20 -12.84 7.25
N GLY A 44 19.97 -12.60 8.31
CA GLY A 44 19.49 -11.94 9.53
C GLY A 44 18.71 -12.87 10.47
N GLU A 45 18.44 -12.36 11.67
CA GLU A 45 17.79 -13.12 12.74
C GLU A 45 16.39 -12.55 13.05
N MET A 46 15.51 -13.38 13.58
CA MET A 46 14.26 -12.93 14.19
C MET A 46 14.57 -12.41 15.60
N ARG A 47 14.68 -11.09 15.79
CA ARG A 47 14.94 -10.50 17.11
C ARG A 47 13.74 -10.73 18.03
N ASP A 48 14.00 -10.65 19.33
CA ASP A 48 12.96 -10.71 20.36
C ASP A 48 12.30 -9.34 20.52
N MET A 49 11.55 -8.93 19.50
CA MET A 49 10.74 -7.72 19.49
C MET A 49 9.27 -8.11 19.30
N THR A 50 8.39 -7.39 19.98
CA THR A 50 6.96 -7.44 19.72
C THR A 50 6.64 -6.78 18.38
N THR A 51 5.51 -7.13 17.77
CA THR A 51 5.09 -6.45 16.53
C THR A 51 4.89 -4.95 16.74
N GLN A 52 4.45 -4.50 17.92
CA GLN A 52 4.33 -3.06 18.19
C GLN A 52 5.70 -2.35 18.22
N GLU A 53 6.72 -2.99 18.79
CA GLU A 53 8.09 -2.44 18.78
C GLU A 53 8.65 -2.36 17.36
N ILE A 54 8.40 -3.39 16.53
CA ILE A 54 8.75 -3.35 15.11
C ILE A 54 8.02 -2.22 14.38
N VAL A 55 6.70 -2.09 14.58
CA VAL A 55 5.88 -1.00 13.98
C VAL A 55 6.40 0.38 14.40
N LYS A 56 6.87 0.53 15.63
CA LYS A 56 7.49 1.78 16.10
C LYS A 56 8.88 2.00 15.49
N ASP A 57 9.68 0.96 15.36
CA ASP A 57 11.04 1.01 14.77
C ASP A 57 11.00 1.25 13.24
N MET A 58 9.86 1.01 12.59
CA MET A 58 9.64 1.34 11.16
C MET A 58 9.63 2.85 10.88
N GLY A 59 9.29 3.70 11.87
CA GLY A 59 9.20 5.15 11.67
C GLY A 59 8.21 5.54 10.56
N MET A 60 8.66 6.40 9.67
CA MET A 60 7.94 6.79 8.44
C MET A 60 8.21 5.80 7.31
N GLY A 61 7.14 5.39 6.63
CA GLY A 61 7.20 4.46 5.52
C GLY A 61 6.96 5.08 4.15
N ILE A 62 7.36 4.36 3.10
CA ILE A 62 7.08 4.69 1.70
C ILE A 62 6.80 3.43 0.86
N ASN A 63 5.89 3.52 -0.11
CA ASN A 63 5.64 2.46 -1.08
C ASN A 63 6.55 2.63 -2.31
N LEU A 64 7.08 1.53 -2.83
CA LEU A 64 7.67 1.49 -4.18
C LEU A 64 6.59 1.23 -5.23
N GLY A 65 5.58 2.11 -5.29
CA GLY A 65 4.40 1.95 -6.14
C GLY A 65 4.68 2.08 -7.64
N ASN A 66 3.76 1.60 -8.46
CA ASN A 66 3.80 1.47 -9.91
C ASN A 66 5.12 0.88 -10.45
N THR A 67 5.58 -0.18 -9.80
CA THR A 67 6.84 -0.87 -10.09
C THR A 67 6.58 -2.38 -10.29
N PHE A 68 6.61 -3.20 -9.23
CA PHE A 68 6.46 -4.65 -9.35
C PHE A 68 5.01 -5.11 -9.41
N GLU A 69 4.06 -4.26 -9.05
CA GLU A 69 2.63 -4.46 -9.25
C GLU A 69 2.12 -4.00 -10.62
N ALA A 70 2.95 -3.30 -11.39
CA ALA A 70 2.54 -2.76 -12.68
C ALA A 70 2.16 -3.89 -13.65
N THR A 71 1.01 -3.74 -14.31
CA THR A 71 0.37 -4.77 -15.13
C THR A 71 -0.12 -4.22 -16.47
N GLY A 72 -0.59 -5.11 -17.35
CA GLY A 72 -1.15 -4.80 -18.66
C GLY A 72 -0.10 -4.63 -19.76
N GLY A 73 -0.55 -4.12 -20.91
CA GLY A 73 0.30 -3.91 -22.08
C GLY A 73 0.79 -5.20 -22.75
N SER A 74 1.93 -5.12 -23.43
CA SER A 74 2.65 -6.25 -24.03
C SER A 74 3.72 -6.83 -23.09
N GLY A 75 3.54 -6.66 -21.77
CA GLY A 75 4.49 -7.13 -20.77
C GLY A 75 4.66 -8.64 -20.85
N SER A 76 5.91 -9.11 -20.83
CA SER A 76 6.25 -10.54 -20.95
C SER A 76 7.54 -10.93 -20.21
N THR A 77 8.24 -9.94 -19.65
CA THR A 77 9.47 -10.11 -18.87
C THR A 77 9.38 -9.29 -17.61
N VAL A 78 10.18 -9.64 -16.59
CA VAL A 78 10.19 -8.92 -15.31
C VAL A 78 10.44 -7.42 -15.52
N GLN A 79 11.48 -7.06 -16.28
CA GLN A 79 11.82 -5.66 -16.55
C GLN A 79 10.71 -4.92 -17.32
N SER A 80 10.03 -5.59 -18.26
CA SER A 80 8.93 -4.96 -18.99
C SER A 80 7.76 -4.61 -18.08
N PHE A 81 7.43 -5.45 -17.09
CA PHE A 81 6.42 -5.13 -16.08
C PHE A 81 6.92 -4.07 -15.11
N GLU A 82 8.12 -4.24 -14.56
CA GLU A 82 8.76 -3.31 -13.61
C GLU A 82 8.75 -1.85 -14.11
N THR A 83 8.89 -1.66 -15.41
CA THR A 83 8.92 -0.33 -16.05
C THR A 83 7.61 0.08 -16.72
N MET A 84 6.59 -0.79 -16.74
CA MET A 84 5.35 -0.64 -17.52
C MET A 84 4.59 0.64 -17.17
N TRP A 85 4.52 0.98 -15.88
CA TRP A 85 3.84 2.18 -15.39
C TRP A 85 4.81 3.34 -15.11
N GLY A 86 5.97 3.31 -15.76
CA GLY A 86 6.89 4.43 -15.86
C GLY A 86 8.02 4.45 -14.84
N SER A 87 8.05 3.54 -13.85
CA SER A 87 9.21 3.39 -12.97
C SER A 87 10.49 3.13 -13.78
N PRO A 88 11.66 3.68 -13.39
CA PRO A 88 12.92 3.13 -13.88
C PRO A 88 13.10 1.70 -13.38
N VAL A 89 14.05 0.98 -13.99
CA VAL A 89 14.58 -0.23 -13.39
C VAL A 89 15.17 0.15 -12.03
N VAL A 90 14.73 -0.53 -10.98
CA VAL A 90 15.16 -0.31 -9.61
C VAL A 90 16.65 -0.64 -9.49
N THR A 91 17.39 0.20 -8.79
CA THR A 91 18.83 -0.01 -8.59
C THR A 91 19.14 0.08 -7.10
N GLN A 92 20.25 -0.53 -6.66
CA GLN A 92 20.67 -0.42 -5.26
C GLN A 92 20.82 1.04 -4.79
N PRO A 93 21.41 1.99 -5.56
CA PRO A 93 21.44 3.40 -5.17
C PRO A 93 20.06 4.05 -5.01
N LEU A 94 19.07 3.63 -5.81
CA LEU A 94 17.68 4.10 -5.63
C LEU A 94 17.15 3.69 -4.25
N ILE A 95 17.31 2.41 -3.89
CA ILE A 95 16.85 1.87 -2.60
C ILE A 95 17.59 2.51 -1.44
N GLN A 96 18.93 2.65 -1.54
CA GLN A 96 19.73 3.36 -0.54
C GLN A 96 19.26 4.82 -0.38
N GLY A 97 18.93 5.50 -1.47
CA GLY A 97 18.45 6.88 -1.40
C GLY A 97 17.13 7.03 -0.63
N TYR A 98 16.23 6.04 -0.70
CA TYR A 98 15.03 6.04 0.15
C TYR A 98 15.40 5.94 1.64
N ALA A 99 16.36 5.08 2.00
CA ALA A 99 16.87 5.00 3.37
C ALA A 99 17.56 6.31 3.80
N ASP A 100 18.41 6.87 2.95
CA ASP A 100 19.13 8.13 3.21
C ASP A 100 18.20 9.33 3.36
N ALA A 101 17.05 9.31 2.66
CA ALA A 101 16.01 10.31 2.83
C ALA A 101 15.43 10.29 4.25
N GLY A 102 15.44 9.14 4.92
CA GLY A 102 15.01 8.95 6.31
C GLY A 102 13.82 8.01 6.48
N PHE A 103 13.40 7.26 5.45
CA PHE A 103 12.35 6.25 5.60
C PHE A 103 12.90 5.04 6.37
N GLY A 104 12.10 4.45 7.26
CA GLY A 104 12.46 3.24 8.00
C GLY A 104 11.82 1.97 7.46
N VAL A 105 10.76 2.08 6.64
CA VAL A 105 10.10 0.94 5.99
C VAL A 105 9.75 1.24 4.53
N MET A 106 10.00 0.25 3.66
CA MET A 106 9.55 0.24 2.28
C MET A 106 8.48 -0.84 2.09
N ARG A 107 7.28 -0.45 1.66
CA ARG A 107 6.30 -1.42 1.17
C ARG A 107 6.56 -1.70 -0.31
N LEU A 108 6.58 -2.97 -0.66
CA LEU A 108 6.89 -3.49 -1.99
C LEU A 108 5.66 -4.22 -2.58
N PRO A 109 4.75 -3.48 -3.22
CA PRO A 109 3.64 -4.05 -3.99
C PRO A 109 4.13 -4.97 -5.10
N VAL A 110 3.61 -6.21 -5.19
CA VAL A 110 4.01 -7.15 -6.26
C VAL A 110 2.80 -7.82 -6.93
N ALA A 111 2.82 -7.83 -8.26
CA ALA A 111 1.86 -8.56 -9.10
C ALA A 111 2.45 -9.90 -9.53
N TRP A 112 2.46 -10.88 -8.61
CA TRP A 112 2.98 -12.23 -8.87
C TRP A 112 2.34 -12.91 -10.09
N SER A 113 1.08 -12.56 -10.37
CA SER A 113 0.33 -13.09 -11.52
C SER A 113 0.84 -12.67 -12.90
N ASN A 114 1.68 -11.63 -12.99
CA ASN A 114 2.24 -11.19 -14.27
C ASN A 114 3.09 -12.27 -14.94
N LEU A 115 3.79 -13.09 -14.15
CA LEU A 115 4.70 -14.13 -14.63
C LEU A 115 4.50 -15.40 -13.79
N MET A 116 3.30 -15.96 -13.87
CA MET A 116 2.94 -17.20 -13.18
C MET A 116 2.36 -18.20 -14.17
N ALA A 117 2.81 -19.44 -14.08
CA ALA A 117 2.35 -20.53 -14.93
C ALA A 117 0.93 -20.99 -14.55
N GLU A 118 0.33 -21.85 -15.39
CA GLU A 118 -1.03 -22.35 -15.20
C GLU A 118 -1.20 -23.19 -13.92
N ASP A 119 -0.13 -23.84 -13.46
CA ASP A 119 -0.09 -24.59 -12.20
C ASP A 119 0.17 -23.69 -10.97
N TYR A 120 0.16 -22.37 -11.18
CA TYR A 120 0.45 -21.33 -10.20
C TYR A 120 1.89 -21.28 -9.72
N THR A 121 2.83 -21.89 -10.45
CA THR A 121 4.26 -21.71 -10.20
C THR A 121 4.68 -20.29 -10.62
N ILE A 122 5.26 -19.54 -9.69
CA ILE A 122 5.76 -18.18 -9.93
C ILE A 122 7.08 -18.27 -10.68
N SER A 123 7.28 -17.40 -11.67
CA SER A 123 8.53 -17.29 -12.43
C SER A 123 9.73 -17.15 -11.47
N PRO A 124 10.76 -18.00 -11.60
CA PRO A 124 12.00 -17.87 -10.85
C PRO A 124 12.68 -16.52 -11.07
N GLU A 125 12.57 -15.94 -12.27
CA GLU A 125 13.12 -14.63 -12.59
C GLU A 125 12.41 -13.51 -11.82
N LEU A 126 11.08 -13.59 -11.68
CA LEU A 126 10.32 -12.63 -10.88
C LEU A 126 10.67 -12.73 -9.40
N LEU A 127 10.74 -13.95 -8.86
CA LEU A 127 11.18 -14.19 -7.47
C LEU A 127 12.59 -13.62 -7.23
N ALA A 128 13.55 -13.94 -8.09
CA ALA A 128 14.93 -13.47 -7.95
C ALA A 128 15.05 -11.94 -8.02
N ARG A 129 14.29 -11.29 -8.90
CA ARG A 129 14.34 -9.83 -9.03
C ARG A 129 13.73 -9.11 -7.82
N VAL A 130 12.60 -9.60 -7.30
CA VAL A 130 11.99 -9.04 -6.09
C VAL A 130 12.87 -9.30 -4.86
N ASP A 131 13.53 -10.47 -4.80
CA ASP A 131 14.52 -10.80 -3.76
C ASP A 131 15.74 -9.88 -3.79
N GLU A 132 16.25 -9.55 -4.97
CA GLU A 132 17.36 -8.60 -5.12
C GLU A 132 17.01 -7.22 -4.54
N VAL A 133 15.82 -6.69 -4.86
CA VAL A 133 15.37 -5.40 -4.32
C VAL A 133 15.06 -5.48 -2.82
N THR A 134 14.49 -6.60 -2.36
CA THR A 134 14.24 -6.85 -0.94
C THR A 134 15.56 -6.88 -0.16
N GLY A 135 16.58 -7.57 -0.68
CA GLY A 135 17.92 -7.60 -0.13
C GLY A 135 18.54 -6.21 -0.02
N TRP A 136 18.49 -5.41 -1.10
CA TRP A 136 18.98 -4.03 -1.06
C TRP A 136 18.28 -3.17 0.00
N ALA A 137 16.97 -3.34 0.18
CA ALA A 137 16.22 -2.58 1.18
C ALA A 137 16.64 -2.98 2.60
N VAL A 138 16.69 -4.28 2.89
CA VAL A 138 17.13 -4.81 4.18
C VAL A 138 18.58 -4.40 4.49
N ASP A 139 19.49 -4.50 3.51
CA ASP A 139 20.90 -4.11 3.66
C ASP A 139 21.06 -2.59 3.88
N SER A 140 20.13 -1.79 3.37
CA SER A 140 20.08 -0.33 3.62
C SER A 140 19.46 0.02 4.98
N GLY A 141 19.03 -0.98 5.77
CA GLY A 141 18.44 -0.82 7.10
C GLY A 141 16.92 -0.72 7.13
N LEU A 142 16.27 -0.73 5.96
CA LEU A 142 14.82 -0.64 5.83
C LEU A 142 14.14 -1.93 6.29
N TYR A 143 12.99 -1.79 6.93
CA TYR A 143 11.99 -2.87 6.92
C TYR A 143 11.37 -2.99 5.52
N VAL A 144 10.93 -4.18 5.15
CA VAL A 144 10.22 -4.47 3.91
C VAL A 144 8.86 -5.07 4.23
N ILE A 145 7.80 -4.54 3.64
CA ILE A 145 6.46 -5.15 3.66
C ILE A 145 6.17 -5.66 2.25
N MET A 146 6.03 -6.98 2.09
CA MET A 146 5.76 -7.63 0.80
C MET A 146 4.39 -8.27 0.79
N ASN A 147 3.65 -8.14 -0.32
CA ASN A 147 2.28 -8.62 -0.41
C ASN A 147 1.97 -9.34 -1.73
N ILE A 148 0.69 -9.69 -1.89
CA ILE A 148 0.05 -9.88 -3.18
C ILE A 148 -0.72 -8.58 -3.47
N HIS A 149 -0.34 -7.85 -4.52
CA HIS A 149 -0.95 -6.57 -4.87
C HIS A 149 -2.00 -6.71 -5.97
N TRP A 150 -1.61 -6.57 -7.24
CA TRP A 150 -2.50 -6.91 -8.34
C TRP A 150 -2.44 -8.41 -8.63
N ASP A 151 -3.59 -9.07 -8.54
CA ASP A 151 -3.68 -10.51 -8.60
C ASP A 151 -4.08 -11.02 -10.00
N GLY A 152 -4.50 -10.17 -10.94
CA GLY A 152 -5.03 -10.65 -12.23
C GLY A 152 -6.54 -10.88 -12.23
N GLY A 153 -7.22 -10.40 -11.19
CA GLY A 153 -8.67 -10.45 -11.06
C GLY A 153 -9.23 -11.81 -10.66
N TRP A 154 -8.39 -12.78 -10.26
CA TRP A 154 -8.90 -14.04 -9.71
C TRP A 154 -9.39 -13.86 -8.27
N TRP A 155 -8.95 -12.83 -7.56
CA TRP A 155 -9.44 -12.50 -6.23
C TRP A 155 -10.92 -12.10 -6.23
N GLU A 156 -11.37 -11.38 -7.26
CA GLU A 156 -12.78 -11.01 -7.41
C GLU A 156 -13.70 -12.25 -7.52
N LYS A 157 -13.14 -13.42 -7.87
CA LYS A 157 -13.87 -14.67 -8.06
C LYS A 157 -14.03 -15.52 -6.81
N PHE A 158 -13.40 -15.17 -5.68
CA PHE A 158 -13.58 -15.92 -4.43
C PHE A 158 -15.06 -16.22 -4.06
N PRO A 159 -16.03 -15.31 -4.28
CA PRO A 159 -17.44 -15.58 -4.01
C PRO A 159 -18.04 -16.74 -4.81
N THR A 160 -17.55 -17.00 -6.02
CA THR A 160 -18.13 -17.97 -6.96
C THR A 160 -17.23 -19.18 -7.22
N GLU A 161 -15.92 -19.03 -7.02
CA GLU A 161 -14.87 -20.02 -7.33
C GLU A 161 -13.93 -20.24 -6.13
N LYS A 162 -14.47 -20.19 -4.89
CA LYS A 162 -13.69 -20.20 -3.63
C LYS A 162 -12.59 -21.26 -3.57
N GLU A 163 -12.89 -22.50 -3.94
CA GLU A 163 -11.93 -23.61 -3.84
C GLU A 163 -10.70 -23.39 -4.74
N GLU A 164 -10.90 -22.95 -5.99
CA GLU A 164 -9.80 -22.72 -6.92
C GLU A 164 -9.01 -21.46 -6.53
N CYS A 165 -9.70 -20.39 -6.13
CA CYS A 165 -9.05 -19.19 -5.59
C CYS A 165 -8.20 -19.52 -4.34
N MET A 166 -8.70 -20.39 -3.44
CA MET A 166 -7.94 -20.81 -2.27
C MET A 166 -6.76 -21.69 -2.58
N LYS A 167 -6.88 -22.60 -3.55
CA LYS A 167 -5.76 -23.40 -4.05
C LYS A 167 -4.66 -22.50 -4.60
N LYS A 168 -5.02 -21.52 -5.42
CA LYS A 168 -4.10 -20.54 -5.98
C LYS A 168 -3.42 -19.69 -4.92
N TYR A 169 -4.19 -19.11 -4.00
CA TYR A 169 -3.66 -18.33 -2.88
C TYR A 169 -2.69 -19.13 -2.01
N THR A 170 -3.05 -20.38 -1.72
CA THR A 170 -2.20 -21.30 -0.95
C THR A 170 -0.89 -21.55 -1.68
N ARG A 171 -0.95 -21.89 -2.97
CA ARG A 171 0.24 -22.16 -3.79
C ARG A 171 1.17 -20.94 -3.90
N VAL A 172 0.62 -19.73 -4.01
CA VAL A 172 1.42 -18.49 -4.00
C VAL A 172 2.13 -18.32 -2.66
N TRP A 173 1.40 -18.36 -1.54
CA TRP A 173 2.00 -18.13 -0.23
C TRP A 173 2.96 -19.24 0.22
N GLU A 174 2.77 -20.49 -0.19
CA GLU A 174 3.74 -21.56 0.03
C GLU A 174 5.08 -21.21 -0.63
N GLN A 175 5.07 -20.82 -1.91
CA GLN A 175 6.28 -20.44 -2.64
C GLN A 175 6.95 -19.20 -2.04
N LEU A 176 6.17 -18.17 -1.69
CA LEU A 176 6.73 -16.95 -1.10
C LEU A 176 7.31 -17.22 0.30
N SER A 177 6.61 -18.01 1.13
CA SER A 177 7.09 -18.36 2.46
C SER A 177 8.37 -19.19 2.40
N GLU A 178 8.44 -20.16 1.48
CA GLU A 178 9.66 -20.96 1.26
C GLU A 178 10.82 -20.09 0.77
N TYR A 179 10.61 -19.30 -0.29
CA TYR A 179 11.67 -18.52 -0.93
C TYR A 179 12.25 -17.42 -0.03
N TYR A 180 11.37 -16.71 0.68
CA TYR A 180 11.72 -15.58 1.53
C TYR A 180 11.90 -15.96 3.01
N GLY A 181 11.74 -17.24 3.36
CA GLY A 181 11.91 -17.76 4.71
C GLY A 181 13.30 -17.52 5.31
N LYS A 182 14.30 -17.26 4.47
CA LYS A 182 15.66 -16.90 4.87
C LYS A 182 15.76 -15.55 5.60
N TYR A 183 14.87 -14.58 5.35
CA TYR A 183 14.99 -13.24 5.93
C TYR A 183 14.59 -13.20 7.40
N GLY A 184 15.30 -12.40 8.20
CA GLY A 184 14.94 -12.07 9.58
C GLY A 184 13.70 -11.17 9.70
N ASP A 185 13.57 -10.49 10.85
CA ASP A 185 12.38 -9.70 11.19
C ASP A 185 12.21 -8.38 10.42
N LYS A 186 13.21 -8.00 9.62
CA LYS A 186 13.14 -6.86 8.71
C LYS A 186 12.21 -7.11 7.52
N LEU A 187 11.84 -8.36 7.23
CA LEU A 187 10.83 -8.67 6.21
C LEU A 187 9.50 -9.11 6.86
N MET A 188 8.44 -8.37 6.54
CA MET A 188 7.05 -8.65 6.93
C MET A 188 6.24 -9.04 5.69
N PHE A 189 5.36 -10.04 5.83
CA PHE A 189 4.41 -10.41 4.79
C PHE A 189 3.04 -9.79 5.06
N GLU A 190 2.42 -9.22 4.05
CA GLU A 190 1.06 -8.70 4.07
C GLU A 190 0.12 -9.60 3.25
N SER A 191 -1.00 -10.03 3.86
CA SER A 191 -1.85 -11.10 3.33
C SER A 191 -2.46 -10.86 1.94
N LEU A 192 -2.81 -9.61 1.64
CA LEU A 192 -3.29 -9.08 0.35
C LEU A 192 -3.27 -7.54 0.37
N ASN A 193 -3.60 -6.91 -0.75
CA ASN A 193 -3.67 -5.45 -0.86
C ASN A 193 -5.04 -4.86 -0.49
N GLU A 194 -6.01 -4.80 -1.40
CA GLU A 194 -7.31 -4.11 -1.18
C GLU A 194 -8.53 -4.94 -1.58
N GLU A 195 -8.31 -6.15 -2.11
CA GLU A 195 -9.32 -6.97 -2.78
C GLU A 195 -10.21 -7.74 -1.77
N GLY A 196 -9.95 -7.58 -0.47
CA GLY A 196 -10.61 -8.24 0.66
C GLY A 196 -12.05 -7.82 0.94
N GLY A 197 -12.84 -7.50 -0.07
CA GLY A 197 -14.27 -7.25 0.07
C GLY A 197 -14.99 -7.26 -1.28
N TRP A 198 -16.16 -7.90 -1.33
CA TRP A 198 -16.81 -8.26 -2.59
C TRP A 198 -18.21 -7.66 -2.71
N ASP A 199 -18.34 -6.69 -3.62
CA ASP A 199 -19.62 -6.03 -3.96
C ASP A 199 -20.69 -7.02 -4.46
N SER A 200 -20.27 -8.15 -5.04
CA SER A 200 -21.15 -9.24 -5.50
C SER A 200 -21.80 -10.02 -4.36
N ILE A 201 -21.21 -10.00 -3.16
CA ILE A 201 -21.81 -10.56 -1.93
C ILE A 201 -22.53 -9.43 -1.19
N TRP A 202 -21.79 -8.37 -0.86
CA TRP A 202 -22.29 -7.26 -0.05
C TRP A 202 -21.64 -5.94 -0.46
N ASN A 203 -22.48 -4.95 -0.78
CA ASN A 203 -22.05 -3.59 -1.07
C ASN A 203 -22.58 -2.65 0.03
N ARG A 204 -21.71 -1.84 0.63
CA ARG A 204 -22.07 -0.94 1.74
C ARG A 204 -23.10 0.15 1.39
N TYR A 205 -23.27 0.47 0.11
CA TYR A 205 -24.15 1.53 -0.39
C TYR A 205 -25.49 1.02 -0.94
N SER A 206 -25.56 -0.24 -1.35
CA SER A 206 -26.75 -0.83 -1.99
C SER A 206 -27.19 -2.18 -1.40
N GLY A 207 -26.43 -2.76 -0.47
CA GLY A 207 -26.62 -4.10 0.06
C GLY A 207 -27.89 -4.28 0.91
N THR A 208 -28.45 -5.49 0.84
CA THR A 208 -29.86 -5.79 1.14
C THR A 208 -30.13 -6.70 2.36
N SER A 209 -29.13 -7.13 3.14
CA SER A 209 -29.35 -7.83 4.43
C SER A 209 -28.08 -7.89 5.31
N GLY A 210 -28.25 -8.14 6.62
CA GLY A 210 -27.12 -8.36 7.54
C GLY A 210 -26.36 -9.67 7.28
N GLU A 211 -27.05 -10.71 6.80
CA GLU A 211 -26.46 -12.02 6.52
C GLU A 211 -25.40 -11.97 5.41
N ASP A 212 -25.63 -11.18 4.36
CA ASP A 212 -24.67 -11.08 3.26
C ASP A 212 -23.42 -10.31 3.68
N LYS A 213 -23.57 -9.33 4.57
CA LYS A 213 -22.43 -8.68 5.22
C LYS A 213 -21.61 -9.72 6.00
N GLU A 214 -22.25 -10.49 6.87
CA GLU A 214 -21.58 -11.54 7.65
C GLU A 214 -20.84 -12.55 6.76
N LYS A 215 -21.46 -13.04 5.68
CA LYS A 215 -20.80 -13.94 4.70
C LYS A 215 -19.56 -13.32 4.07
N SER A 216 -19.64 -12.03 3.70
CA SER A 216 -18.53 -11.33 3.06
C SER A 216 -17.34 -11.16 4.01
N TYR A 217 -17.58 -10.80 5.27
CA TYR A 217 -16.53 -10.72 6.29
C TYR A 217 -15.97 -12.10 6.66
N ALA A 218 -16.83 -13.12 6.76
CA ALA A 218 -16.39 -14.48 7.07
C ALA A 218 -15.43 -15.01 6.00
N LEU A 219 -15.66 -14.72 4.72
CA LEU A 219 -14.77 -15.09 3.62
C LEU A 219 -13.39 -14.43 3.76
N LEU A 220 -13.32 -13.13 4.09
CA LEU A 220 -12.05 -12.47 4.34
C LEU A 220 -11.32 -13.06 5.55
N ASN A 221 -12.04 -13.27 6.66
CA ASN A 221 -11.46 -13.85 7.87
C ASN A 221 -10.90 -15.26 7.60
N GLU A 222 -11.59 -16.09 6.79
CA GLU A 222 -11.12 -17.41 6.35
C GLU A 222 -9.80 -17.31 5.56
N ILE A 223 -9.71 -16.36 4.62
CA ILE A 223 -8.50 -16.14 3.81
C ILE A 223 -7.33 -15.65 4.68
N ASN A 224 -7.57 -14.68 5.57
CA ASN A 224 -6.55 -14.16 6.49
C ASN A 224 -6.07 -15.22 7.50
N GLN A 225 -6.95 -16.12 7.97
CA GLN A 225 -6.52 -17.26 8.78
C GLN A 225 -5.65 -18.21 7.96
N LYS A 226 -6.08 -18.55 6.75
CA LYS A 226 -5.33 -19.45 5.85
C LYS A 226 -3.92 -18.92 5.58
N PHE A 227 -3.76 -17.62 5.42
CA PHE A 227 -2.45 -16.96 5.30
C PHE A 227 -1.53 -17.24 6.49
N VAL A 228 -1.99 -16.96 7.71
CA VAL A 228 -1.20 -17.21 8.93
C VAL A 228 -0.82 -18.69 9.02
N ASP A 229 -1.77 -19.59 8.77
CA ASP A 229 -1.52 -21.03 8.82
C ASP A 229 -0.41 -21.46 7.85
N ILE A 230 -0.45 -20.98 6.60
CA ILE A 230 0.57 -21.28 5.58
C ILE A 230 1.95 -20.79 6.02
N VAL A 231 2.04 -19.52 6.43
CA VAL A 231 3.32 -18.90 6.79
C VAL A 231 3.90 -19.61 8.01
N ARG A 232 3.11 -19.87 9.06
CA ARG A 232 3.59 -20.56 10.26
C ARG A 232 4.01 -22.01 9.98
N ALA A 233 3.30 -22.71 9.10
CA ALA A 233 3.63 -24.08 8.73
C ALA A 233 4.93 -24.22 7.91
N SER A 234 5.42 -23.13 7.31
CA SER A 234 6.63 -23.17 6.48
C SER A 234 7.95 -23.25 7.26
N GLY A 235 7.92 -23.08 8.60
CA GLY A 235 9.09 -23.26 9.46
C GLY A 235 10.14 -22.14 9.39
N GLY A 236 11.29 -22.35 10.04
CA GLY A 236 12.41 -21.39 10.04
C GLY A 236 12.03 -20.04 10.66
N ASN A 237 12.47 -18.93 10.05
CA ASN A 237 12.11 -17.59 10.54
C ASN A 237 10.60 -17.31 10.45
N ASN A 238 9.85 -18.01 9.59
CA ASN A 238 8.42 -17.78 9.39
C ASN A 238 7.56 -18.22 10.57
N GLU A 239 8.06 -19.10 11.45
CA GLU A 239 7.40 -19.43 12.73
C GLU A 239 7.23 -18.18 13.61
N LYS A 240 8.12 -17.20 13.45
CA LYS A 240 8.16 -15.97 14.26
C LYS A 240 7.98 -14.69 13.43
N ARG A 241 7.89 -14.79 12.10
CA ARG A 241 7.80 -13.62 11.22
C ARG A 241 6.60 -12.74 11.60
N HIS A 242 6.81 -11.44 11.67
CA HIS A 242 5.74 -10.48 11.84
C HIS A 242 4.87 -10.45 10.58
N LEU A 243 3.54 -10.50 10.76
CA LEU A 243 2.59 -10.58 9.66
C LEU A 243 1.68 -9.36 9.67
N LEU A 244 1.34 -8.87 8.48
CA LEU A 244 0.41 -7.78 8.28
C LEU A 244 -0.89 -8.34 7.67
N ILE A 245 -1.99 -8.13 8.37
CA ILE A 245 -3.30 -8.70 8.04
C ILE A 245 -4.14 -7.61 7.40
N ALA A 246 -4.47 -7.77 6.12
CA ALA A 246 -5.32 -6.83 5.43
C ALA A 246 -6.72 -6.76 6.05
N GLY A 247 -7.13 -5.54 6.39
CA GLY A 247 -8.49 -5.20 6.79
C GLY A 247 -9.50 -5.37 5.65
N TYR A 248 -10.79 -5.17 5.95
CA TYR A 248 -11.84 -5.36 4.96
C TYR A 248 -11.77 -4.34 3.82
N GLY A 249 -11.23 -4.79 2.69
CA GLY A 249 -10.79 -3.94 1.57
C GLY A 249 -10.03 -2.70 2.01
N THR A 250 -9.17 -2.89 3.04
CA THR A 250 -8.33 -1.87 3.72
C THR A 250 -9.02 -0.58 4.15
N ASP A 251 -10.35 -0.59 4.19
CA ASP A 251 -11.15 0.55 4.58
C ASP A 251 -11.23 0.65 6.10
N ILE A 252 -10.97 1.82 6.68
CA ILE A 252 -10.92 1.99 8.14
C ILE A 252 -12.29 1.69 8.80
N ASP A 253 -13.39 2.17 8.22
CA ASP A 253 -14.72 1.97 8.81
C ASP A 253 -15.12 0.49 8.79
N LEU A 254 -14.88 -0.17 7.65
CA LEU A 254 -15.19 -1.59 7.50
C LEU A 254 -14.24 -2.48 8.30
N THR A 255 -12.97 -2.12 8.41
CA THR A 255 -12.01 -2.89 9.20
C THR A 255 -12.26 -2.77 10.70
N CYS A 256 -12.77 -1.61 11.16
CA CYS A 256 -13.15 -1.43 12.55
C CYS A 256 -14.48 -2.11 12.93
N ASP A 257 -15.22 -2.65 11.96
CA ASP A 257 -16.43 -3.41 12.20
C ASP A 257 -16.16 -4.66 13.06
N GLU A 258 -17.10 -5.01 13.93
CA GLU A 258 -16.96 -6.17 14.80
C GLU A 258 -16.89 -7.50 14.03
N LEU A 259 -17.40 -7.56 12.79
CA LEU A 259 -17.33 -8.74 11.94
C LEU A 259 -15.91 -9.02 11.43
N PHE A 260 -15.04 -8.00 11.35
CA PHE A 260 -13.64 -8.22 11.04
C PHE A 260 -12.94 -8.85 12.27
N LYS A 261 -12.25 -9.96 12.04
CA LYS A 261 -11.50 -10.67 13.07
C LYS A 261 -10.05 -10.78 12.66
N MET A 262 -9.15 -10.45 13.59
CA MET A 262 -7.76 -10.84 13.45
C MET A 262 -7.66 -12.38 13.50
N PRO A 263 -6.80 -13.00 12.68
CA PRO A 263 -6.58 -14.44 12.71
C PRO A 263 -5.96 -14.86 14.04
N GLU A 264 -6.21 -16.11 14.43
CA GLU A 264 -5.47 -16.76 15.50
C GLU A 264 -4.03 -16.99 15.02
N ASP A 265 -3.06 -16.42 15.74
CA ASP A 265 -1.64 -16.57 15.46
C ASP A 265 -0.93 -17.14 16.69
N PRO A 266 -0.37 -18.36 16.63
CA PRO A 266 0.38 -18.93 17.75
C PRO A 266 1.63 -18.13 18.13
N ALA A 267 2.17 -17.33 17.21
CA ALA A 267 3.30 -16.45 17.49
C ALA A 267 2.88 -15.12 18.13
N GLY A 268 1.60 -14.74 18.04
CA GLY A 268 1.09 -13.45 18.53
C GLY A 268 1.76 -12.24 17.86
N ARG A 269 2.11 -12.34 16.57
CA ARG A 269 2.94 -11.37 15.85
C ARG A 269 2.25 -10.73 14.63
N CYS A 270 0.93 -10.59 14.68
CA CYS A 270 0.15 -9.92 13.64
C CYS A 270 -0.07 -8.42 13.92
N ALA A 271 -0.03 -7.61 12.87
CA ALA A 271 -0.53 -6.23 12.80
C ALA A 271 -1.71 -6.16 11.80
N VAL A 272 -2.54 -5.13 11.85
CA VAL A 272 -3.62 -4.89 10.88
C VAL A 272 -3.21 -3.83 9.84
N SER A 273 -3.55 -4.07 8.57
CA SER A 273 -3.35 -3.16 7.44
C SER A 273 -4.65 -2.44 7.07
N VAL A 274 -4.57 -1.12 6.94
CA VAL A 274 -5.63 -0.26 6.39
C VAL A 274 -5.01 0.83 5.52
N HIS A 275 -5.78 1.46 4.63
CA HIS A 275 -5.32 2.54 3.77
C HIS A 275 -6.12 3.83 4.04
N TYR A 276 -5.52 5.00 3.77
CA TYR A 276 -6.12 6.30 4.05
C TYR A 276 -5.97 7.31 2.91
N TYR A 277 -7.08 7.53 2.19
CA TYR A 277 -7.20 8.50 1.09
C TYR A 277 -8.42 9.42 1.27
N THR A 278 -8.90 9.61 2.50
CA THR A 278 -10.09 10.41 2.79
C THR A 278 -9.72 11.87 3.06
N PRO A 279 -10.42 12.87 2.48
CA PRO A 279 -11.53 12.72 1.54
C PRO A 279 -11.03 12.38 0.12
N SER A 280 -11.64 11.38 -0.52
CA SER A 280 -11.23 10.91 -1.86
C SER A 280 -11.37 11.99 -2.94
N THR A 281 -12.28 12.93 -2.75
CA THR A 281 -12.44 14.11 -3.62
C THR A 281 -11.22 15.02 -3.62
N LEU A 282 -10.45 15.05 -2.53
CA LEU A 282 -9.14 15.71 -2.47
C LEU A 282 -8.06 14.75 -2.97
N CYS A 283 -7.93 13.59 -2.33
CA CYS A 283 -6.74 12.75 -2.46
C CYS A 283 -6.62 12.06 -3.82
N ILE A 284 -7.74 11.74 -4.48
CA ILE A 284 -7.78 10.90 -5.68
C ILE A 284 -8.23 11.66 -6.93
N LEU A 285 -9.10 12.67 -6.81
CA LEU A 285 -9.68 13.34 -7.97
C LEU A 285 -8.83 14.53 -8.48
N GLU A 286 -8.32 14.39 -9.71
CA GLU A 286 -7.78 15.52 -10.50
C GLU A 286 -8.90 16.36 -11.17
N LYS A 287 -10.04 15.73 -11.44
CA LYS A 287 -11.22 16.33 -12.08
C LYS A 287 -12.49 15.75 -11.50
N ASP A 288 -13.60 16.46 -11.70
CA ASP A 288 -14.92 15.98 -11.29
C ASP A 288 -15.23 14.59 -11.84
N ALA A 289 -15.81 13.77 -10.97
CA ALA A 289 -16.37 12.47 -11.31
C ALA A 289 -17.90 12.50 -11.13
N SER A 290 -18.59 11.48 -11.63
CA SER A 290 -20.05 11.35 -11.47
C SER A 290 -20.50 11.28 -10.01
N TRP A 291 -19.60 10.87 -9.10
CA TRP A 291 -19.87 10.65 -7.68
C TRP A 291 -19.29 11.74 -6.77
N GLY A 292 -18.51 12.69 -7.28
CA GLY A 292 -17.82 13.68 -6.45
C GLY A 292 -17.13 14.79 -7.22
N LYS A 293 -17.05 15.96 -6.60
CA LYS A 293 -16.34 17.13 -7.15
C LYS A 293 -14.88 17.13 -6.71
N ALA A 294 -13.97 17.42 -7.63
CA ALA A 294 -12.56 17.51 -7.28
C ALA A 294 -12.34 18.68 -6.31
N ARG A 295 -11.77 18.36 -5.16
CA ARG A 295 -11.48 19.30 -4.09
C ARG A 295 -10.04 19.77 -4.20
N LYS A 296 -9.80 21.05 -3.96
CA LYS A 296 -8.47 21.69 -4.12
C LYS A 296 -7.86 22.27 -2.85
N VAL A 297 -8.62 22.32 -1.75
CA VAL A 297 -8.20 22.92 -0.48
C VAL A 297 -8.50 21.98 0.66
N TRP A 298 -7.66 21.94 1.69
CA TRP A 298 -7.81 21.14 2.89
C TRP A 298 -7.15 21.84 4.07
N GLY A 299 -7.66 21.66 5.28
CA GLY A 299 -7.08 22.15 6.54
C GLY A 299 -8.03 22.98 7.40
N ASN A 300 -9.32 23.07 7.05
CA ASN A 300 -10.29 23.68 7.97
C ASN A 300 -10.63 22.73 9.13
N GLU A 301 -11.31 23.23 10.16
CA GLU A 301 -11.65 22.45 11.36
C GLU A 301 -12.39 21.12 11.06
N LYS A 302 -13.27 21.10 10.04
CA LYS A 302 -14.00 19.87 9.67
C LYS A 302 -13.08 18.84 9.04
N ASP A 303 -12.11 19.29 8.26
CA ASP A 303 -11.12 18.42 7.62
C ASP A 303 -10.24 17.74 8.66
N VAL A 304 -9.77 18.54 9.63
CA VAL A 304 -8.94 18.06 10.73
C VAL A 304 -9.74 17.08 11.58
N ALA A 305 -10.97 17.44 11.98
CA ALA A 305 -11.83 16.55 12.78
C ALA A 305 -12.20 15.24 12.07
N GLU A 306 -12.38 15.25 10.74
CA GLU A 306 -12.62 14.03 9.96
C GLU A 306 -11.41 13.11 10.00
N MET A 307 -10.21 13.65 9.77
CA MET A 307 -8.96 12.89 9.82
C MET A 307 -8.70 12.34 11.23
N GLU A 308 -8.82 13.17 12.27
CA GLU A 308 -8.68 12.76 13.67
C GLU A 308 -9.65 11.62 14.02
N GLY A 309 -10.92 11.74 13.63
CA GLY A 309 -11.93 10.73 13.90
C GLY A 309 -11.61 9.36 13.32
N TYR A 310 -10.94 9.30 12.15
CA TYR A 310 -10.46 8.04 11.58
C TYR A 310 -9.26 7.46 12.36
N MET A 311 -8.30 8.30 12.75
CA MET A 311 -7.12 7.84 13.48
C MET A 311 -7.46 7.42 14.92
N ASP A 312 -8.37 8.14 15.59
CA ASP A 312 -8.88 7.77 16.92
C ASP A 312 -9.65 6.46 16.88
N LYS A 313 -10.40 6.20 15.79
CA LYS A 313 -11.12 4.94 15.61
C LYS A 313 -10.18 3.76 15.48
N LEU A 314 -9.11 3.88 14.68
CA LEU A 314 -8.07 2.85 14.58
C LEU A 314 -7.40 2.60 15.92
N LYS A 315 -7.02 3.68 16.63
CA LYS A 315 -6.40 3.58 17.95
C LYS A 315 -7.31 2.84 18.95
N ALA A 316 -8.55 3.30 19.09
CA ALA A 316 -9.51 2.73 20.04
C ALA A 316 -9.85 1.26 19.71
N ARG A 317 -9.94 0.91 18.43
CA ARG A 317 -10.28 -0.46 18.01
C ARG A 317 -9.11 -1.43 18.16
N PHE A 318 -7.90 -1.01 17.78
CA PHE A 318 -6.76 -1.91 17.61
C PHE A 318 -5.62 -1.61 18.57
N VAL A 319 -5.01 -0.43 18.48
CA VAL A 319 -3.81 -0.08 19.28
C VAL A 319 -4.07 -0.22 20.77
N ASP A 320 -5.18 0.33 21.27
CA ASP A 320 -5.56 0.27 22.69
C ASP A 320 -5.93 -1.16 23.15
N ASN A 321 -6.20 -2.06 22.19
CA ASN A 321 -6.46 -3.48 22.43
C ASN A 321 -5.26 -4.38 22.08
N GLY A 322 -4.05 -3.79 21.95
CA GLY A 322 -2.81 -4.53 21.75
C GLY A 322 -2.61 -5.09 20.34
N VAL A 323 -3.36 -4.62 19.34
CA VAL A 323 -3.18 -4.96 17.93
C VAL A 323 -2.46 -3.80 17.24
N PRO A 324 -1.19 -3.97 16.81
CA PRO A 324 -0.47 -2.93 16.08
C PRO A 324 -1.13 -2.61 14.74
N VAL A 325 -1.02 -1.35 14.31
CA VAL A 325 -1.64 -0.86 13.07
C VAL A 325 -0.57 -0.30 12.16
N ILE A 326 -0.61 -0.70 10.89
CA ILE A 326 0.15 -0.07 9.81
C ILE A 326 -0.88 0.50 8.83
N VAL A 327 -0.79 1.79 8.55
CA VAL A 327 -1.50 2.38 7.41
C VAL A 327 -0.64 2.14 6.18
N GLY A 328 -0.87 1.01 5.51
CA GLY A 328 -0.02 0.49 4.41
C GLY A 328 0.05 1.43 3.21
N GLU A 329 -0.95 2.29 3.05
CA GLU A 329 -0.97 3.37 2.09
C GLU A 329 -1.70 4.60 2.65
N TYR A 330 -1.11 5.77 2.48
CA TYR A 330 -1.82 7.04 2.61
C TYR A 330 -1.29 8.07 1.61
N GLY A 331 -2.09 9.10 1.36
CA GLY A 331 -1.59 10.36 0.80
C GLY A 331 -2.58 11.09 -0.11
N CYS A 332 -2.30 12.36 -0.38
CA CYS A 332 -2.97 13.12 -1.44
C CYS A 332 -2.19 12.97 -2.76
N VAL A 333 -2.60 12.03 -3.61
CA VAL A 333 -1.86 11.62 -4.82
C VAL A 333 -2.29 12.38 -6.08
N ALA A 334 -3.48 12.98 -6.07
CA ALA A 334 -3.98 13.85 -7.15
C ALA A 334 -3.33 15.24 -7.08
N VAL A 335 -2.05 15.34 -7.46
CA VAL A 335 -1.24 16.56 -7.27
C VAL A 335 -1.39 17.59 -8.41
N LYS A 336 -1.81 17.17 -9.62
CA LYS A 336 -1.77 18.06 -10.80
C LYS A 336 -2.77 19.22 -10.78
N ASN A 337 -3.79 19.16 -9.91
CA ASN A 337 -4.84 20.18 -9.82
C ASN A 337 -4.80 20.96 -8.50
N LYS A 338 -3.72 20.84 -7.73
CA LYS A 338 -3.55 21.43 -6.39
C LYS A 338 -2.21 22.16 -6.29
N GLU A 339 -2.18 23.13 -5.40
CA GLU A 339 -0.93 23.74 -4.95
C GLU A 339 -0.17 22.76 -4.05
N ASN A 340 1.15 22.87 -4.04
CA ASN A 340 2.01 21.94 -3.31
C ASN A 340 1.80 22.00 -1.79
N ASP A 341 1.50 23.20 -1.25
CA ASP A 341 1.24 23.39 0.18
C ASP A 341 0.03 22.59 0.67
N VAL A 342 -1.02 22.45 -0.16
CA VAL A 342 -2.21 21.65 0.18
C VAL A 342 -1.86 20.17 0.29
N VAL A 343 -1.05 19.68 -0.66
CA VAL A 343 -0.60 18.27 -0.69
C VAL A 343 0.30 17.99 0.50
N ARG A 344 1.28 18.86 0.76
CA ARG A 344 2.20 18.77 1.89
C ARG A 344 1.46 18.79 3.22
N ARG A 345 0.61 19.79 3.45
CA ARG A 345 -0.17 19.95 4.69
C ARG A 345 -1.01 18.71 4.97
N PHE A 346 -1.77 18.23 3.98
CA PHE A 346 -2.57 17.00 4.16
C PHE A 346 -1.69 15.81 4.58
N ASN A 347 -0.59 15.56 3.86
CA ASN A 347 0.27 14.41 4.13
C ASN A 347 0.98 14.51 5.49
N LEU A 348 1.47 15.69 5.89
CA LEU A 348 2.10 15.90 7.19
C LEU A 348 1.12 15.75 8.35
N CYS A 349 -0.09 16.32 8.23
CA CYS A 349 -1.13 16.14 9.23
C CYS A 349 -1.50 14.67 9.38
N ALA A 350 -1.69 13.94 8.27
CA ALA A 350 -1.99 12.51 8.29
C ALA A 350 -0.86 11.71 8.97
N ALA A 351 0.39 11.94 8.57
CA ALA A 351 1.55 11.29 9.14
C ALA A 351 1.67 11.54 10.65
N GLN A 352 1.53 12.79 11.11
CA GLN A 352 1.62 13.12 12.52
C GLN A 352 0.48 12.50 13.34
N MET A 353 -0.75 12.56 12.83
CA MET A 353 -1.90 11.98 13.55
C MET A 353 -1.78 10.47 13.69
N MET A 354 -1.28 9.76 12.67
CA MET A 354 -0.99 8.33 12.73
C MET A 354 0.17 8.05 13.69
N TYR A 355 1.31 8.69 13.49
CA TYR A 355 2.54 8.42 14.23
C TYR A 355 2.39 8.66 15.75
N THR A 356 1.72 9.75 16.13
CA THR A 356 1.45 10.07 17.56
C THR A 356 0.45 9.12 18.23
N ARG A 357 -0.21 8.26 17.46
CA ARG A 357 -1.13 7.22 17.95
C ARG A 357 -0.53 5.80 17.88
N ASP A 358 0.79 5.70 17.71
CA ASP A 358 1.53 4.44 17.53
C ASP A 358 1.09 3.64 16.29
N ILE A 359 0.63 4.35 15.25
CA ILE A 359 0.25 3.81 13.94
C ILE A 359 1.33 4.16 12.93
N CYS A 360 1.91 3.17 12.25
CA CYS A 360 2.95 3.42 11.24
C CYS A 360 2.34 3.95 9.93
N PRO A 361 2.68 5.18 9.48
CA PRO A 361 2.21 5.73 8.22
C PRO A 361 3.13 5.33 7.06
N VAL A 362 2.60 4.70 6.01
CA VAL A 362 3.37 4.33 4.80
C VAL A 362 2.86 5.12 3.59
N LEU A 363 3.64 6.12 3.15
CA LEU A 363 3.25 7.04 2.07
C LEU A 363 3.14 6.29 0.73
N TRP A 364 2.09 6.52 -0.03
CA TRP A 364 2.02 6.01 -1.40
C TRP A 364 2.86 6.89 -2.34
N ASP A 365 3.92 6.32 -2.91
CA ASP A 365 4.76 6.99 -3.90
C ASP A 365 4.84 6.19 -5.20
N ILE A 366 4.68 6.89 -6.31
CA ILE A 366 4.90 6.38 -7.66
C ILE A 366 5.95 7.23 -8.37
N LYS A 367 6.48 6.74 -9.47
CA LYS A 367 7.47 7.49 -10.26
C LYS A 367 7.02 8.91 -10.56
N GLY A 368 7.75 9.88 -10.00
CA GLY A 368 7.52 11.30 -10.24
C GLY A 368 6.48 11.96 -9.33
N LEU A 369 6.02 11.30 -8.27
CA LEU A 369 5.08 11.87 -7.31
C LEU A 369 5.79 12.62 -6.17
N PHE A 370 6.39 11.93 -5.21
CA PHE A 370 7.06 12.54 -4.05
C PHE A 370 8.56 12.36 -4.09
N TYR A 371 9.04 11.16 -4.45
CA TYR A 371 10.46 10.87 -4.55
C TYR A 371 10.92 10.84 -6.02
N ASP A 372 12.05 11.49 -6.31
CA ASP A 372 12.67 11.43 -7.62
C ASP A 372 13.56 10.19 -7.74
N ARG A 373 13.06 9.19 -8.48
CA ARG A 373 13.75 7.91 -8.66
C ARG A 373 15.01 7.96 -9.55
N TYR A 374 15.35 9.10 -10.15
CA TYR A 374 16.59 9.27 -10.93
C TYR A 374 17.64 10.09 -10.20
N PHE A 375 17.20 11.10 -9.43
CA PHE A 375 18.10 11.98 -8.66
C PHE A 375 18.24 11.57 -7.20
N PHE A 376 17.47 10.57 -6.76
CA PHE A 376 17.51 10.00 -5.41
C PHE A 376 17.30 11.05 -4.31
N ASN A 377 16.26 11.87 -4.48
CA ASN A 377 15.88 12.89 -3.50
C ASN A 377 14.36 13.08 -3.44
N MET A 378 13.90 13.65 -2.33
CA MET A 378 12.53 14.12 -2.22
C MET A 378 12.35 15.37 -3.07
N LYS A 379 11.27 15.43 -3.85
CA LYS A 379 10.94 16.61 -4.66
C LYS A 379 10.58 17.82 -3.81
N ASP A 380 10.08 17.56 -2.61
CA ASP A 380 9.71 18.56 -1.62
C ASP A 380 10.52 18.32 -0.35
N GLU A 381 11.60 19.08 -0.19
CA GLU A 381 12.48 18.98 0.97
C GLU A 381 11.78 19.46 2.26
N GLU A 382 10.85 20.41 2.17
CA GLU A 382 10.07 20.88 3.32
C GLU A 382 9.17 19.75 3.84
N PHE A 383 8.56 18.99 2.94
CA PHE A 383 7.79 17.79 3.30
C PHE A 383 8.65 16.76 4.04
N MET A 384 9.83 16.41 3.49
CA MET A 384 10.72 15.44 4.15
C MET A 384 11.22 15.92 5.50
N ASN A 385 11.56 17.21 5.62
CA ASN A 385 11.95 17.81 6.89
C ASN A 385 10.79 17.78 7.91
N GLY A 386 9.55 18.01 7.46
CA GLY A 386 8.36 17.85 8.29
C GLY A 386 8.22 16.44 8.85
N LEU A 387 8.38 15.40 8.01
CA LEU A 387 8.34 14.00 8.46
C LEU A 387 9.41 13.70 9.52
N LYS A 388 10.65 14.16 9.33
CA LYS A 388 11.75 13.99 10.31
C LYS A 388 11.45 14.69 11.64
N ARG A 389 10.86 15.88 11.59
CA ARG A 389 10.46 16.64 12.78
C ARG A 389 9.34 15.95 13.54
N ILE A 390 8.36 15.36 12.84
CA ILE A 390 7.32 14.53 13.45
C ILE A 390 7.94 13.33 14.18
N GLU A 391 8.88 12.62 13.56
CA GLU A 391 9.59 11.52 14.23
C GLU A 391 10.36 11.97 15.47
N ALA A 392 10.94 13.18 15.42
CA ALA A 392 11.62 13.82 16.55
C ALA A 392 10.67 14.34 17.65
N GLY A 393 9.35 14.21 17.47
CA GLY A 393 8.32 14.59 18.43
C GLY A 393 7.88 16.06 18.37
N GLU A 394 8.17 16.77 17.27
CA GLU A 394 7.73 18.14 17.07
C GLU A 394 6.29 18.22 16.55
N ASP A 395 5.61 19.33 16.85
CA ASP A 395 4.23 19.59 16.44
C ASP A 395 4.13 20.31 15.09
N VAL A 396 4.37 19.57 14.01
CA VAL A 396 4.38 20.10 12.63
C VAL A 396 2.97 20.45 12.13
N MET A 397 1.95 19.70 12.56
CA MET A 397 0.55 19.86 12.19
C MET A 397 0.04 21.25 12.60
N SER A 398 0.31 21.67 13.84
CA SER A 398 -0.09 23.00 14.31
C SER A 398 0.55 24.11 13.48
N GLU A 399 1.80 23.95 13.03
CA GLU A 399 2.48 24.91 12.17
C GLU A 399 1.85 24.99 10.78
N GLU A 400 1.58 23.84 10.15
CA GLU A 400 0.94 23.75 8.83
C GLU A 400 -0.48 24.34 8.83
N LEU A 401 -1.25 24.08 9.90
CA LEU A 401 -2.60 24.63 10.06
C LEU A 401 -2.58 26.14 10.34
N ALA A 402 -1.63 26.64 11.14
CA ALA A 402 -1.46 28.07 11.37
C ALA A 402 -1.04 28.82 10.10
N ALA A 403 -0.16 28.23 9.29
CA ALA A 403 0.23 28.77 7.99
C ALA A 403 -0.97 28.85 7.03
N TYR A 404 -1.82 27.81 7.00
CA TYR A 404 -3.05 27.81 6.22
C TYR A 404 -4.05 28.88 6.67
N GLU A 405 -4.26 29.03 7.98
CA GLU A 405 -5.17 30.04 8.52
C GLU A 405 -4.73 31.45 8.12
N LYS A 406 -3.43 31.74 8.24
CA LYS A 406 -2.85 33.02 7.81
C LYS A 406 -3.10 33.30 6.33
N GLN A 407 -2.83 32.32 5.46
CA GLN A 407 -3.09 32.46 4.02
C GLN A 407 -4.58 32.72 3.73
N ARG A 408 -5.48 32.08 4.48
CA ARG A 408 -6.93 32.24 4.35
C ARG A 408 -7.37 33.65 4.76
N GLU A 409 -6.82 34.18 5.85
CA GLU A 409 -7.08 35.54 6.31
C GLU A 409 -6.57 36.59 5.32
N GLU A 410 -5.37 36.40 4.78
CA GLU A 410 -4.78 37.28 3.74
C GLU A 410 -5.64 37.30 2.48
N ALA A 411 -6.02 36.13 1.95
CA ALA A 411 -6.88 36.02 0.77
C ALA A 411 -8.28 36.63 1.01
N ARG A 412 -8.80 36.55 2.24
CA ARG A 412 -10.06 37.20 2.62
C ARG A 412 -9.92 38.72 2.62
N ALA A 413 -8.84 39.24 3.21
CA ALA A 413 -8.58 40.68 3.27
C ALA A 413 -8.39 41.27 1.87
N GLU A 414 -7.69 40.58 0.96
CA GLU A 414 -7.54 40.99 -0.44
C GLU A 414 -8.90 41.10 -1.15
N LYS A 415 -9.76 40.09 -0.99
CA LYS A 415 -11.10 40.09 -1.58
C LYS A 415 -12.02 41.17 -1.00
N GLU A 416 -11.91 41.46 0.30
CA GLU A 416 -12.63 42.56 0.95
C GLU A 416 -12.13 43.94 0.42
N ALA A 417 -10.83 44.09 0.16
CA ALA A 417 -10.27 45.29 -0.47
C ALA A 417 -10.71 45.49 -1.94
N GLU A 418 -10.79 44.41 -2.72
CA GLU A 418 -11.28 44.45 -4.10
C GLU A 418 -12.77 44.78 -4.19
N THR A 419 -13.57 44.29 -3.24
CA THR A 419 -15.03 44.52 -3.22
C THR A 419 -15.40 45.86 -2.57
N GLY A 420 -14.61 46.35 -1.60
CA GLY A 420 -14.82 47.62 -0.90
C GLY A 420 -14.48 48.87 -1.73
N THR A 421 -13.57 48.76 -2.71
CA THR A 421 -13.20 49.89 -3.59
C THR A 421 -14.23 50.21 -4.68
N GLY A 422 -15.26 49.36 -4.86
CA GLY A 422 -16.34 49.56 -5.83
C GLY A 422 -17.55 50.36 -5.33
N ALA A 423 -17.63 50.67 -4.03
CA ALA A 423 -18.81 51.34 -3.45
C ALA A 423 -18.70 52.88 -3.37
N ASP A 424 -17.49 53.45 -3.50
CA ASP A 424 -17.25 54.91 -3.42
C ASP A 424 -17.18 55.61 -4.80
N ALA A 425 -17.57 54.93 -5.88
CA ALA A 425 -17.54 55.45 -7.25
C ALA A 425 -18.92 55.54 -7.93
N ALA A 426 -20.01 55.69 -7.16
CA ALA A 426 -21.37 55.89 -7.67
C ALA A 426 -21.86 57.34 -7.48
#